data_AF-A0A2J7ZHV9-F1
#
_entry.id   AF-A0A2J7ZHV9-F1
#
_cell.length_a   1.000
_cell.length_b   1.000
_cell.length_c   1.000
_cell.angle_alpha   90.00
_cell.angle_beta   90.00
_cell.angle_gamma   90.00
#
_symmetry.space_group_name_H-M   'P 1'
#
loop_
_entity.id
_entity.type
_entity.pdbx_description
1 polymer ?
#
loop_
_entity_poly.entity_id
_entity_poly.type
_entity_poly.pdbx_seq_one_letter_code
_entity_poly.pdbx_strand_id
1 'polypeptide(L)'
;MTAELAAFYRQVDALTASGHNILSIDETGFISNQLPLRGYGDRGKRLRVVKRHPKRFKVTCIVAISKSKAVAIDTFDGNANGHRFQSFLNKAFSLAPPNSVALLDNIAFHKSLAVRAIAEAHARSATPSSISSRP
;
A
#
# COMPACT_ATOMS: atom_id res chain seq x y z
N MET A 1 -6.27 -4.10 -25.65
CA MET A 1 -5.54 -3.16 -24.77
C MET A 1 -5.84 -1.75 -25.25
N THR A 2 -6.32 -0.85 -24.38
CA THR A 2 -6.60 0.55 -24.80
C THR A 2 -5.30 1.33 -24.98
N ALA A 3 -5.32 2.38 -25.81
CA ALA A 3 -4.13 3.21 -26.07
C ALA A 3 -3.59 3.87 -24.79
N GLU A 4 -4.48 4.25 -23.88
CA GLU A 4 -4.15 4.84 -22.57
C GLU A 4 -3.42 3.85 -21.67
N LEU A 5 -3.91 2.62 -21.56
CA LEU A 5 -3.28 1.58 -20.76
C LEU A 5 -1.89 1.23 -21.31
N ALA A 6 -1.75 1.15 -22.64
CA ALA A 6 -0.46 0.94 -23.27
C ALA A 6 0.51 2.10 -23.02
N ALA A 7 0.04 3.34 -23.02
CA ALA A 7 0.85 4.52 -22.69
C ALA A 7 1.33 4.49 -21.24
N PHE A 8 0.45 4.10 -20.32
CA PHE A 8 0.79 3.94 -18.92
C PHE A 8 1.89 2.91 -18.69
N TYR A 9 1.77 1.72 -19.29
CA TYR A 9 2.83 0.70 -19.18
C TYR A 9 4.16 1.19 -19.74
N ARG A 10 4.16 1.87 -20.90
CA ARG A 10 5.39 2.48 -21.45
C ARG A 10 6.02 3.48 -20.49
N GLN A 11 5.22 4.26 -19.77
CA GLN A 11 5.73 5.21 -18.78
C GLN A 11 6.38 4.50 -17.59
N VAL A 12 5.72 3.46 -17.05
CA VAL A 12 6.27 2.65 -15.95
C VAL A 12 7.57 1.96 -16.38
N ASP A 13 7.61 1.41 -17.60
CA ASP A 13 8.81 0.79 -18.17
C ASP A 13 9.95 1.79 -18.34
N ALA A 14 9.66 3.01 -18.82
CA ALA A 14 10.66 4.07 -18.96
C ALA A 14 11.23 4.52 -17.60
N LEU A 15 10.39 4.64 -16.57
CA LEU A 15 10.83 4.95 -15.20
C LEU A 15 11.72 3.83 -14.64
N THR A 16 11.31 2.58 -14.85
CA THR A 16 12.09 1.41 -14.43
C THR A 16 13.44 1.34 -15.15
N ALA A 17 13.46 1.60 -16.46
CA ALA A 17 14.68 1.60 -17.27
C ALA A 17 15.65 2.74 -16.92
N SER A 18 15.13 3.88 -16.44
CA SER A 18 15.93 5.01 -15.94
C SER A 18 16.42 4.84 -14.49
N GLY A 19 16.17 3.67 -13.89
CA GLY A 19 16.68 3.33 -12.56
C GLY A 19 15.81 3.83 -11.41
N HIS A 20 14.58 4.27 -11.67
CA HIS A 20 13.65 4.62 -10.60
C HIS A 20 13.16 3.37 -9.86
N ASN A 21 12.99 3.52 -8.55
CA ASN A 21 12.42 2.47 -7.72
C ASN A 21 10.89 2.59 -7.71
N ILE A 22 10.21 1.68 -8.39
CA ILE A 22 8.73 1.67 -8.39
C ILE A 22 8.23 1.07 -7.08
N LEU A 23 7.46 1.86 -6.32
CA LEU A 23 6.80 1.45 -5.09
C LEU A 23 5.32 1.24 -5.38
N SER A 24 4.87 -0.01 -5.43
CA SER A 24 3.45 -0.32 -5.50
C SER A 24 2.86 -0.17 -4.10
N ILE A 25 1.84 0.67 -3.96
CA ILE A 25 1.22 0.96 -2.67
C ILE A 25 -0.27 0.68 -2.77
N ASP A 26 -0.78 -0.12 -1.84
CA ASP A 26 -2.18 -0.51 -1.78
C ASP A 26 -2.62 -0.81 -0.34
N GLU A 27 -3.92 -0.78 -0.12
CA GLU A 27 -4.56 -1.09 1.16
C GLU A 27 -5.45 -2.33 1.09
N THR A 28 -5.37 -3.15 2.12
CA THR A 28 -6.22 -4.33 2.28
C THR A 28 -6.91 -4.33 3.64
N GLY A 29 -8.22 -4.64 3.62
CA GLY A 29 -9.05 -4.68 4.82
C GLY A 29 -9.30 -6.12 5.29
N PHE A 30 -8.86 -6.43 6.50
CA PHE A 30 -9.17 -7.68 7.20
C PHE A 30 -10.39 -7.49 8.10
N ILE A 31 -11.45 -8.27 7.86
CA ILE A 31 -12.68 -8.22 8.64
C ILE A 31 -12.80 -9.50 9.47
N SER A 32 -13.10 -9.36 10.76
CA SER A 32 -13.33 -10.49 11.67
C SER A 32 -14.67 -11.18 11.39
N ASN A 33 -14.74 -11.93 10.30
CA ASN A 33 -15.91 -12.71 9.88
C ASN A 33 -15.75 -14.22 10.15
N GLN A 34 -14.74 -14.60 10.92
CA GLN A 34 -14.45 -15.99 11.25
C GLN A 34 -15.64 -16.64 11.97
N LEU A 35 -15.91 -17.90 11.58
CA LEU A 35 -16.84 -18.76 12.28
C LEU A 35 -16.06 -19.63 13.29
N PRO A 36 -16.67 -20.03 14.41
CA PRO A 36 -16.04 -21.00 15.31
C PRO A 36 -15.64 -22.26 14.54
N LEU A 37 -14.37 -22.67 14.66
CA LEU A 37 -13.84 -23.87 13.98
C LEU A 37 -14.38 -25.16 14.61
N ARG A 38 -14.71 -25.11 15.91
CA ARG A 38 -15.19 -26.25 16.71
C ARG A 38 -16.26 -25.75 17.69
N GLY A 39 -17.09 -26.66 18.16
CA GLY A 39 -18.07 -26.41 19.20
C GLY A 39 -18.52 -27.70 19.85
N TYR A 40 -19.29 -27.59 20.92
CA TYR A 40 -19.86 -28.72 21.65
C TYR A 40 -21.31 -28.96 21.21
N GLY A 41 -21.73 -30.22 21.12
CA GLY A 41 -23.07 -30.61 20.74
C GLY A 41 -23.35 -32.08 21.07
N ASP A 42 -24.61 -32.48 20.95
CA ASP A 42 -25.05 -33.84 21.27
C ASP A 42 -24.31 -34.89 20.43
N ARG A 43 -23.90 -35.98 21.09
CA ARG A 43 -23.26 -37.12 20.41
C ARG A 43 -24.21 -37.69 19.35
N GLY A 44 -23.69 -37.89 18.14
CA GLY A 44 -24.45 -38.44 17.01
C GLY A 44 -25.30 -37.42 16.25
N LYS A 45 -25.35 -36.15 16.66
CA LYS A 45 -26.06 -35.09 15.94
C LYS A 45 -25.10 -34.15 15.22
N ARG A 46 -25.52 -33.65 14.05
CA ARG A 46 -24.77 -32.64 13.31
C ARG A 46 -24.76 -31.31 14.08
N LEU A 47 -23.57 -30.85 14.45
CA LEU A 47 -23.39 -29.51 15.02
C LEU A 47 -23.69 -28.46 13.95
N ARG A 48 -24.69 -27.60 14.19
CA ARG A 48 -25.00 -26.46 13.32
C ARG A 48 -24.32 -25.20 13.86
N VAL A 49 -23.57 -24.53 13.01
CA VAL A 49 -22.91 -23.27 13.35
C VAL A 49 -23.96 -22.17 13.45
N VAL A 50 -24.05 -21.52 14.61
CA VAL A 50 -24.81 -20.27 14.79
C VAL A 50 -23.79 -19.14 14.86
N LYS A 51 -23.83 -18.19 13.93
CA LYS A 51 -22.96 -17.01 13.94
C LYS A 51 -23.34 -16.11 15.11
N ARG A 52 -22.70 -16.31 16.27
CA ARG A 52 -22.92 -15.55 17.51
C ARG A 52 -21.84 -14.51 17.80
N HIS A 53 -21.11 -14.00 16.81
CA HIS A 53 -20.07 -13.00 17.06
C HIS A 53 -20.68 -11.58 17.18
N PRO A 54 -20.60 -10.91 18.35
CA PRO A 54 -21.21 -9.59 18.55
C PRO A 54 -20.31 -8.44 18.09
N LYS A 55 -18.98 -8.62 18.10
CA LYS A 55 -18.01 -7.62 17.66
C LYS A 55 -17.44 -7.99 16.30
N ARG A 56 -17.71 -7.15 15.30
CA ARG A 56 -16.95 -7.10 14.05
C ARG A 56 -15.86 -6.06 14.24
N PHE A 57 -14.60 -6.46 14.14
CA PHE A 57 -13.50 -5.52 13.98
C PHE A 57 -12.99 -5.59 12.55
N LYS A 58 -12.53 -4.44 12.06
CA LYS A 58 -11.86 -4.31 10.78
C LYS A 58 -10.48 -3.76 11.06
N VAL A 59 -9.45 -4.44 10.57
CA VAL A 59 -8.08 -3.94 10.53
C VAL A 59 -7.78 -3.64 9.07
N THR A 60 -7.31 -2.43 8.78
CA THR A 60 -6.76 -2.11 7.46
C THR A 60 -5.24 -2.18 7.55
N CYS A 61 -4.64 -2.83 6.57
CA CYS A 61 -3.20 -2.87 6.36
C CYS A 61 -2.87 -2.09 5.09
N ILE A 62 -1.87 -1.24 5.15
CA ILE A 62 -1.33 -0.53 4.01
C ILE A 62 0.14 -0.91 3.83
N VAL A 63 0.53 -1.19 2.59
CA VAL A 63 1.86 -1.70 2.28
C VAL A 63 2.44 -0.97 1.08
N ALA A 64 3.72 -0.60 1.18
CA ALA A 64 4.54 -0.13 0.06
C ALA A 64 5.58 -1.20 -0.29
N ILE A 65 5.52 -1.73 -1.51
CA ILE A 65 6.39 -2.83 -1.97
C ILE A 65 7.19 -2.36 -3.18
N SER A 66 8.51 -2.61 -3.16
CA SER A 66 9.39 -2.47 -4.31
C SER A 66 9.58 -3.82 -5.01
N LYS A 67 10.28 -3.84 -6.15
CA LYS A 67 10.60 -5.08 -6.88
C LYS A 67 11.28 -6.16 -6.02
N SER A 68 12.01 -5.78 -4.96
CA SER A 68 12.79 -6.70 -4.14
C SER A 68 12.23 -6.96 -2.75
N LYS A 69 11.50 -6.01 -2.15
CA LYS A 69 11.03 -6.13 -0.76
C LYS A 69 9.88 -5.18 -0.42
N ALA A 70 9.21 -5.46 0.68
CA ALA A 70 8.38 -4.47 1.37
C ALA A 70 9.28 -3.34 1.92
N VAL A 71 8.90 -2.10 1.65
CA VAL A 71 9.59 -0.88 2.10
C VAL A 71 8.95 -0.35 3.39
N ALA A 72 7.61 -0.33 3.43
CA ALA A 72 6.86 0.09 4.61
C ALA A 72 5.57 -0.73 4.73
N ILE A 73 5.20 -1.04 5.98
CA ILE A 73 3.95 -1.69 6.36
C ILE A 73 3.37 -0.89 7.52
N ASP A 74 2.05 -0.71 7.51
CA ASP A 74 1.32 -0.16 8.65
C ASP A 74 -0.08 -0.78 8.77
N THR A 75 -0.60 -0.87 10.00
CA THR A 75 -1.90 -1.47 10.31
C THR A 75 -2.68 -0.61 11.28
N PHE A 76 -3.98 -0.45 11.04
CA PHE A 76 -4.85 0.34 11.90
C PHE A 76 -6.28 -0.16 11.93
N ASP A 77 -6.98 0.13 13.02
CA ASP A 77 -8.39 -0.19 13.16
C ASP A 77 -9.28 0.71 12.29
N GLY A 78 -10.31 0.12 11.68
CA GLY A 78 -11.31 0.82 10.87
C GLY A 78 -10.94 0.90 9.39
N ASN A 79 -11.52 1.89 8.70
CA ASN A 79 -11.33 2.13 7.27
C ASN A 79 -10.11 3.03 7.01
N ALA A 80 -9.46 2.83 5.86
CA ALA A 80 -8.51 3.80 5.32
C ALA A 80 -9.20 5.17 5.14
N ASN A 81 -8.45 6.24 5.38
CA ASN A 81 -8.84 7.60 5.06
C ASN A 81 -7.64 8.37 4.51
N GLY A 82 -7.88 9.51 3.85
CA GLY A 82 -6.83 10.27 3.19
C GLY A 82 -5.70 10.72 4.12
N HIS A 83 -5.99 11.03 5.39
CA HIS A 83 -4.97 11.44 6.35
C HIS A 83 -4.03 10.29 6.73
N ARG A 84 -4.57 9.10 7.03
CA ARG A 84 -3.76 7.91 7.31
C ARG A 84 -2.91 7.53 6.11
N PHE A 85 -3.48 7.62 4.91
CA PHE A 85 -2.77 7.37 3.67
C PHE A 85 -1.60 8.35 3.44
N GLN A 86 -1.83 9.66 3.64
CA GLN A 86 -0.78 10.67 3.53
C GLN A 86 0.35 10.48 4.56
N SER A 87 -0.01 10.15 5.80
CA SER A 87 0.98 9.84 6.84
C SER A 87 1.81 8.61 6.46
N PHE A 88 1.15 7.57 5.94
CA PHE A 88 1.84 6.38 5.45
C PHE A 88 2.74 6.67 4.25
N LEU A 89 2.30 7.47 3.28
CA LEU A 89 3.12 7.85 2.13
C LEU A 89 4.41 8.57 2.55
N ASN A 90 4.33 9.52 3.48
CA ASN A 90 5.51 10.19 4.01
C ASN A 90 6.48 9.19 4.65
N LYS A 91 5.96 8.24 5.44
CA LYS A 91 6.77 7.16 6.02
C LYS A 91 7.37 6.24 4.96
N ALA A 92 6.60 5.90 3.92
CA ALA A 92 7.04 5.02 2.85
C ALA A 92 8.20 5.67 2.06
N PHE A 93 8.05 6.93 1.66
CA PHE A 93 9.09 7.63 0.92
C PHE A 93 10.32 7.96 1.76
N SER A 94 10.20 8.18 3.07
CA SER A 94 11.37 8.40 3.93
C SER A 94 12.21 7.13 4.15
N LEU A 95 11.60 5.95 4.05
CA LEU A 95 12.26 4.64 4.13
C LEU A 95 12.70 4.10 2.77
N ALA A 96 12.21 4.70 1.68
CA ALA A 96 12.47 4.24 0.33
C ALA A 96 13.87 4.65 -0.15
N PRO A 97 14.47 3.89 -1.09
CA PRO A 97 15.67 4.34 -1.78
C PRO A 97 15.44 5.68 -2.50
N PRO A 98 16.51 6.45 -2.78
CA PRO A 98 16.42 7.62 -3.65
C PRO A 98 15.80 7.29 -5.01
N ASN A 99 15.21 8.29 -5.67
CA ASN A 99 14.52 8.15 -6.96
C ASN A 99 13.37 7.13 -6.94
N SER A 100 12.65 7.03 -5.82
CA SER A 100 11.46 6.19 -5.73
C SER A 100 10.22 6.91 -6.27
N VAL A 101 9.37 6.16 -6.96
CA VAL A 101 8.09 6.64 -7.52
C VAL A 101 6.96 5.78 -6.98
N ALA A 102 5.89 6.41 -6.51
CA ALA A 102 4.69 5.69 -6.08
C ALA A 102 3.83 5.31 -7.29
N LEU A 103 3.45 4.03 -7.33
CA LEU A 103 2.44 3.46 -8.20
C LEU A 103 1.18 3.21 -7.36
N LEU A 104 0.13 3.97 -7.64
CA LEU A 104 -1.14 3.96 -6.91
C LEU A 104 -2.30 3.60 -7.85
N ASP A 105 -3.40 3.11 -7.28
CA ASP A 105 -4.65 2.98 -8.01
C ASP A 105 -5.31 4.34 -8.31
N ASN A 106 -6.42 4.32 -9.04
CA ASN A 106 -7.08 5.52 -9.56
C ASN A 106 -8.14 6.13 -8.60
N ILE A 107 -8.22 5.69 -7.34
CA ILE A 107 -9.29 6.11 -6.41
C ILE A 107 -9.13 7.59 -6.01
N ALA A 108 -10.26 8.24 -5.72
CA ALA A 108 -10.36 9.68 -5.48
C ALA A 108 -9.39 10.20 -4.40
N PHE A 109 -9.20 9.49 -3.29
CA PHE A 109 -8.34 9.97 -2.20
C PHE A 109 -6.84 9.81 -2.50
N HIS A 110 -6.44 8.90 -3.40
CA HIS A 110 -5.08 8.82 -3.94
C HIS A 110 -4.74 10.00 -4.87
N LYS A 111 -5.76 10.66 -5.45
CA LYS A 111 -5.58 11.84 -6.31
C LYS A 111 -5.59 13.16 -5.56
N SER A 112 -5.69 13.14 -4.23
CA SER A 112 -5.73 14.38 -3.46
C SER A 112 -4.48 15.21 -3.69
N LEU A 113 -4.62 16.55 -3.68
CA LEU A 113 -3.50 17.48 -3.88
C LEU A 113 -2.36 17.22 -2.90
N ALA A 114 -2.69 16.82 -1.66
CA ALA A 114 -1.71 16.48 -0.65
C ALA A 114 -0.87 15.25 -1.02
N VAL A 115 -1.48 14.19 -1.58
CA VAL A 115 -0.74 13.00 -2.03
C VAL A 115 0.23 13.35 -3.17
N ARG A 116 -0.22 14.17 -4.12
CA ARG A 116 0.65 14.67 -5.20
C ARG A 116 1.81 15.50 -4.67
N ALA A 117 1.53 16.43 -3.76
CA ALA A 117 2.56 17.28 -3.15
C ALA A 117 3.63 16.46 -2.42
N ILE A 118 3.25 15.40 -1.71
CA ILE A 118 4.19 14.48 -1.02
C ILE A 118 5.08 13.77 -2.04
N ALA A 119 4.50 13.24 -3.11
CA ALA A 119 5.24 12.55 -4.16
C ALA A 119 6.22 13.50 -4.88
N GLU A 120 5.77 14.71 -5.22
CA GLU A 120 6.61 15.73 -5.87
C GLU A 120 7.71 16.29 -4.96
N ALA A 121 7.48 16.36 -3.65
CA ALA A 121 8.51 16.77 -2.69
C ALA A 121 9.65 15.75 -2.63
N HIS A 122 9.33 14.46 -2.61
CA HIS A 122 10.32 13.39 -2.58
C HIS A 122 11.01 13.14 -3.92
N ALA A 123 10.35 13.46 -5.04
CA ALA A 123 11.01 13.48 -6.34
C ALA A 123 12.11 14.55 -6.44
N ARG A 124 11.94 15.69 -5.75
CA ARG A 124 12.88 16.82 -5.79
C ARG A 124 14.06 16.70 -4.82
N SER A 125 13.91 15.97 -3.71
CA SER A 125 14.99 15.77 -2.74
C SER A 125 16.07 14.78 -3.22
N ALA A 126 15.81 14.04 -4.30
CA ALA A 126 16.78 13.17 -4.95
C ALA A 126 17.67 13.96 -5.94
N THR A 127 18.43 14.94 -5.45
CA THR A 127 19.54 15.50 -6.21
C THR A 127 20.64 14.46 -6.39
N PRO A 128 21.28 14.36 -7.57
CA PRO A 128 22.41 13.45 -7.76
C PRO A 128 23.54 13.94 -6.86
N SER A 129 23.99 13.07 -5.94
CA SER A 129 25.16 13.32 -5.11
C SER A 129 26.31 13.75 -6.02
N SER A 130 26.81 14.96 -5.81
CA SER A 130 28.02 15.46 -6.45
C SER A 130 29.13 14.43 -6.31
N ILE A 131 29.84 14.19 -7.40
CA ILE A 131 31.06 13.40 -7.45
C ILE A 131 32.00 13.96 -6.38
N SER A 132 32.09 13.27 -5.24
CA SER A 132 33.13 13.49 -4.24
C SER A 132 34.38 12.80 -4.77
N SER A 133 35.24 13.57 -5.41
CA SER A 133 36.64 13.21 -5.61
C SER A 133 37.26 12.98 -4.23
N ARG A 134 37.52 11.72 -3.88
CA ARG A 134 38.43 11.39 -2.78
C ARG A 134 39.88 11.58 -3.24
N PRO A 135 40.78 12.03 -2.35
CA PRO A 135 42.21 12.08 -2.62
C PRO A 135 42.81 10.68 -2.75
#